data_AF-A0A8F4FU50-F1
#
_entry.id   AF-A0A8F4FU50-F1
#
_cell.length_a   1.000
_cell.length_b   1.000
_cell.length_c   1.000
_cell.angle_alpha   90.00
_cell.angle_beta   90.00
_cell.angle_gamma   90.00
#
_symmetry.space_group_name_H-M   'P 1'
#
loop_
_entity.id
_entity.type
_entity.pdbx_description
1 polymer ?
#
loop_
_entity_poly.entity_id
_entity_poly.type
_entity_poly.pdbx_seq_one_letter_code
_entity_poly.pdbx_strand_id
1 'polypeptide(L)'
;MTTTAGGGPRRGPEPTGRTGGPSTRPKGTRAATGSGSKGPARLDPDELAALEEQRDFLLRSLQDLEREHDAGDLEDDDYRELRDDYTGRAAETLRAIDEQRAAFADARTGKGRGRTLATFGAVILFAVVAGLLVASSLGARKAGDTITGGVDTQQTPSQKAQACVQQMDPQAPSKPIACFRAVLDDDPKNVVALTWLSWQLELSADYVPAAQAAELQDAAGSMVERAVTSDPGYSYARAFRAIIAFRHGQYAEAKRYLADFRARKPSSEAEALITQFDLDGQIDTALAGGGTTTTVPGATTSVPLGPVTTTTTPG
;
A
#
# COMPACT_ATOMS: atom_id res chain seq x y z
N MET A 1 3.83 -53.20 6.66
CA MET A 1 4.23 -54.43 7.37
C MET A 1 5.39 -54.07 8.28
N THR A 2 5.26 -54.37 9.58
CA THR A 2 6.28 -54.48 10.67
C THR A 2 7.18 -53.27 10.97
N THR A 3 7.50 -52.80 12.19
CA THR A 3 7.30 -53.17 13.62
C THR A 3 8.06 -52.04 14.40
N THR A 4 7.48 -51.28 15.34
CA THR A 4 7.49 -51.44 16.84
C THR A 4 8.92 -51.43 17.44
N ALA A 5 9.32 -50.82 18.57
CA ALA A 5 8.78 -50.30 19.83
C ALA A 5 9.82 -49.29 20.40
N GLY A 6 9.69 -48.54 21.51
CA GLY A 6 8.83 -48.50 22.70
C GLY A 6 9.32 -47.29 23.56
N GLY A 7 8.47 -46.60 24.34
CA GLY A 7 8.08 -46.94 25.73
C GLY A 7 9.24 -46.64 26.72
N GLY A 8 9.16 -45.81 27.76
CA GLY A 8 8.08 -45.14 28.50
C GLY A 8 8.69 -44.37 29.71
N PRO A 9 7.89 -43.81 30.64
CA PRO A 9 8.22 -42.67 31.51
C PRO A 9 8.40 -43.00 33.02
N ARG A 10 8.92 -42.05 33.84
CA ARG A 10 8.83 -42.00 35.33
C ARG A 10 8.91 -40.54 35.83
N ARG A 11 7.89 -39.95 36.52
CA ARG A 11 7.62 -39.88 38.00
C ARG A 11 8.88 -39.54 38.82
N GLY A 12 8.97 -38.61 39.77
CA GLY A 12 8.08 -37.73 40.55
C GLY A 12 8.96 -37.08 41.67
N PRO A 13 8.47 -36.16 42.53
CA PRO A 13 9.30 -35.32 43.41
C PRO A 13 9.47 -35.88 44.83
N GLU A 14 10.53 -35.45 45.55
CA GLU A 14 10.72 -35.70 46.99
C GLU A 14 11.13 -34.42 47.77
N PRO A 15 10.75 -34.26 49.05
CA PRO A 15 10.99 -33.08 49.88
C PRO A 15 12.04 -33.32 50.99
N THR A 16 12.38 -32.27 51.76
CA THR A 16 12.60 -32.24 53.25
C THR A 16 13.67 -31.21 53.68
N GLY A 17 13.46 -30.58 54.84
CA GLY A 17 14.50 -29.83 55.55
C GLY A 17 14.00 -28.75 56.50
N ARG A 18 13.68 -29.12 57.75
CA ARG A 18 13.24 -28.25 58.86
C ARG A 18 14.30 -28.26 59.98
N THR A 19 14.75 -27.09 60.44
CA THR A 19 15.38 -26.78 61.75
C THR A 19 15.31 -25.25 61.93
N GLY A 20 14.88 -24.56 63.00
CA GLY A 20 14.71 -24.87 64.42
C GLY A 20 15.74 -24.11 65.27
N GLY A 21 15.40 -22.96 65.87
CA GLY A 21 16.23 -22.23 66.88
C GLY A 21 15.77 -20.79 67.20
N PRO A 22 16.06 -20.21 68.39
CA PRO A 22 14.99 -19.81 69.33
C PRO A 22 14.82 -18.30 69.66
N SER A 23 13.60 -18.01 70.14
CA SER A 23 13.14 -16.99 71.10
C SER A 23 14.12 -15.93 71.64
N THR A 24 13.81 -14.65 71.40
CA THR A 24 13.82 -13.62 72.45
C THR A 24 12.72 -12.58 72.22
N ARG A 25 11.96 -12.28 73.26
CA ARG A 25 10.96 -11.21 73.34
C ARG A 25 11.42 -10.22 74.40
N PRO A 26 11.44 -8.92 74.12
CA PRO A 26 11.21 -7.92 75.15
C PRO A 26 9.96 -7.09 74.86
N LYS A 27 9.34 -6.65 75.96
CA LYS A 27 8.13 -5.84 76.04
C LYS A 27 8.39 -4.40 75.58
N GLY A 28 7.42 -3.87 74.83
CA GLY A 28 6.78 -2.60 75.13
C GLY A 28 7.42 -1.32 74.62
N THR A 29 6.90 -0.82 73.50
CA THR A 29 6.74 0.63 73.30
C THR A 29 5.43 0.91 72.56
N ARG A 30 4.74 1.93 73.03
CA ARG A 30 3.46 2.47 72.56
C ARG A 30 3.47 2.85 71.07
N ALA A 31 2.28 2.74 70.49
CA ALA A 31 1.70 3.63 69.48
C ALA A 31 2.57 4.05 68.29
N ALA A 32 2.29 3.43 67.15
CA ALA A 32 2.11 4.16 65.91
C ALA A 32 1.08 3.39 65.09
N THR A 33 -0.17 3.83 65.16
CA THR A 33 -1.13 3.68 64.08
C THR A 33 -0.41 4.05 62.78
N GLY A 34 -0.13 3.05 61.95
CA GLY A 34 0.23 3.23 60.56
C GLY A 34 -1.01 3.75 59.82
N SER A 35 -1.38 5.00 60.10
CA SER A 35 -2.16 5.83 59.20
C SER A 35 -1.30 5.98 57.96
N GLY A 36 -1.48 5.06 57.01
CA GLY A 36 -0.92 5.17 55.68
C GLY A 36 -1.23 6.57 55.19
N SER A 37 -0.19 7.35 54.97
CA SER A 37 -0.27 8.74 54.57
C SER A 37 -1.23 8.87 53.38
N LYS A 38 -2.39 9.49 53.62
CA LYS A 38 -3.25 10.10 52.61
C LYS A 38 -2.42 11.13 51.85
N GLY A 39 -1.66 10.67 50.87
CA GLY A 39 -1.20 11.52 49.78
C GLY A 39 -2.42 12.01 49.00
N PRO A 40 -2.33 13.16 48.30
CA PRO A 40 -3.43 13.59 47.45
C PRO A 40 -3.72 12.46 46.47
N ALA A 41 -4.97 11.97 46.48
CA ALA A 41 -5.43 10.87 45.64
C ALA A 41 -4.91 11.11 44.22
N ARG A 42 -3.93 10.32 43.80
CA ARG A 42 -3.55 10.31 42.40
C ARG A 42 -4.78 9.79 41.70
N LEU A 43 -5.40 10.64 40.90
CA LEU A 43 -6.54 10.31 40.06
C LEU A 43 -6.23 9.01 39.31
N ASP A 44 -6.80 7.91 39.79
CA ASP A 44 -6.56 6.58 39.26
C ASP A 44 -7.75 6.19 38.38
N PRO A 45 -7.58 6.14 37.05
CA PRO A 45 -8.66 5.74 36.15
C PRO A 45 -9.07 4.28 36.36
N ASP A 46 -8.17 3.42 36.86
CA ASP A 46 -8.46 2.00 37.08
C ASP A 46 -9.35 1.82 38.31
N GLU A 47 -9.17 2.68 39.33
CA GLU A 47 -10.04 2.71 40.51
C GLU A 47 -11.47 3.13 40.14
N LEU A 48 -11.62 4.12 39.26
CA LEU A 48 -12.94 4.54 38.75
C LEU A 48 -13.63 3.43 37.97
N ALA A 49 -12.89 2.74 37.11
CA ALA A 49 -13.42 1.61 36.35
C ALA A 49 -13.90 0.48 37.27
N ALA A 50 -13.13 0.14 38.31
CA ALA A 50 -13.52 -0.88 39.28
C ALA A 50 -14.80 -0.52 40.06
N LEU A 51 -14.97 0.76 40.44
CA LEU A 51 -16.20 1.23 41.08
C LEU A 51 -17.41 1.17 40.13
N GLU A 52 -17.23 1.48 38.84
CA GLU A 52 -18.31 1.38 37.85
C GLU A 52 -18.73 -0.09 37.61
N GLU A 53 -17.78 -1.02 37.55
CA GLU A 53 -18.07 -2.46 37.47
C GLU A 53 -18.84 -2.95 38.71
N GLN A 54 -18.43 -2.50 39.91
CA GLN A 54 -19.11 -2.83 41.15
C GLN A 54 -20.54 -2.29 41.18
N ARG A 55 -20.77 -1.05 40.74
CA ARG A 55 -22.11 -0.47 40.60
C ARG A 55 -22.98 -1.35 39.69
N ASP A 56 -22.46 -1.73 38.54
CA ASP A 56 -23.22 -2.51 37.55
C ASP A 56 -23.56 -3.91 38.07
N PHE A 57 -22.66 -4.52 38.84
CA PHE A 57 -22.94 -5.76 39.57
C PHE A 57 -24.07 -5.58 40.58
N LEU A 58 -23.99 -4.58 41.46
CA LEU A 58 -24.99 -4.34 42.52
C LEU A 58 -26.38 -4.05 41.95
N LEU A 59 -26.47 -3.22 40.91
CA LEU A 59 -27.75 -2.91 40.26
C LEU A 59 -28.36 -4.12 39.57
N ARG A 60 -27.53 -5.00 38.98
CA ARG A 60 -28.01 -6.24 38.38
C ARG A 60 -28.52 -7.21 39.45
N SER A 61 -27.81 -7.33 40.57
CA SER A 61 -28.24 -8.17 41.70
C SER A 61 -29.53 -7.68 42.33
N LEU A 62 -29.75 -6.36 42.43
CA LEU A 62 -31.04 -5.80 42.90
C LEU A 62 -32.20 -6.18 41.97
N GLN A 63 -32.00 -6.10 40.65
CA GLN A 63 -33.01 -6.51 39.67
C GLN A 63 -33.28 -8.01 39.69
N ASP A 64 -32.28 -8.82 40.01
CA ASP A 64 -32.43 -10.28 40.14
C ASP A 64 -33.21 -10.63 41.40
N LEU A 65 -32.85 -10.00 42.52
CA LEU A 65 -33.52 -10.14 43.80
C LEU A 65 -35.02 -9.80 43.72
N GLU A 66 -35.38 -8.73 43.00
CA GLU A 66 -36.78 -8.34 42.79
C GLU A 66 -37.54 -9.37 41.96
N ARG A 67 -36.91 -9.98 40.94
CA ARG A 67 -37.53 -11.06 40.15
C ARG A 67 -37.74 -12.34 40.95
N GLU A 68 -36.77 -12.72 41.78
CA GLU A 68 -36.88 -13.92 42.63
C GLU A 68 -37.98 -13.74 43.68
N HIS A 69 -38.11 -12.53 44.25
CA HIS A 69 -39.21 -12.19 45.15
C HIS A 69 -40.57 -12.22 44.45
N ASP A 70 -40.68 -11.60 43.26
CA ASP A 70 -41.92 -11.60 42.46
C ASP A 70 -42.34 -13.02 42.02
N ALA A 71 -41.38 -13.93 41.84
CA ALA A 71 -41.63 -15.33 41.53
C ALA A 71 -42.07 -16.16 42.75
N GLY A 72 -41.93 -15.60 43.96
CA GLY A 72 -42.20 -16.29 45.22
C GLY A 72 -41.08 -17.24 45.66
N ASP A 73 -39.90 -17.13 45.04
CA ASP A 73 -38.72 -17.96 45.37
C ASP A 73 -37.97 -17.43 46.60
N LEU A 74 -38.31 -16.23 47.09
CA LEU A 74 -37.69 -15.57 48.24
C LEU A 74 -38.74 -15.08 49.25
N GLU A 75 -38.48 -15.29 50.54
CA GLU A 75 -39.37 -14.82 51.62
C GLU A 75 -39.30 -13.29 51.79
N ASP A 76 -40.41 -12.67 52.21
CA ASP A 76 -40.53 -11.21 52.34
C ASP A 76 -39.50 -10.58 53.30
N ASP A 77 -39.16 -11.28 54.39
CA ASP A 77 -38.21 -10.79 55.38
C ASP A 77 -36.78 -10.83 54.84
N ASP A 78 -36.40 -11.92 54.18
CA ASP A 78 -35.10 -12.09 53.53
C ASP A 78 -34.92 -11.10 52.36
N TYR A 79 -35.97 -10.90 51.56
CA TYR A 79 -35.99 -9.90 50.51
C TYR A 79 -35.67 -8.50 51.03
N ARG A 80 -36.34 -8.07 52.11
CA ARG A 80 -36.12 -6.74 52.70
C ARG A 80 -34.70 -6.58 53.22
N GLU A 81 -34.16 -7.57 53.91
CA GLU A 81 -32.79 -7.53 54.44
C GLU A 81 -31.75 -7.41 53.32
N LEU A 82 -31.82 -8.30 52.32
CA LEU A 82 -30.89 -8.30 51.20
C LEU A 82 -31.00 -7.02 50.36
N ARG A 83 -32.23 -6.55 50.11
CA ARG A 83 -32.47 -5.32 49.36
C ARG A 83 -31.88 -4.10 50.04
N ASP A 84 -32.01 -4.00 51.36
CA ASP A 84 -31.48 -2.87 52.12
C ASP A 84 -29.93 -2.86 52.10
N ASP A 85 -29.27 -4.01 52.23
CA ASP A 85 -27.81 -4.13 52.11
C ASP A 85 -27.31 -3.73 50.71
N TYR A 86 -27.89 -4.34 49.67
CA TYR A 86 -27.49 -4.05 48.29
C TYR A 86 -27.74 -2.58 47.92
N THR A 87 -28.85 -2.00 48.39
CA THR A 87 -29.16 -0.57 48.17
C THR A 87 -28.16 0.33 48.90
N GLY A 88 -27.81 0.00 50.15
CA GLY A 88 -26.81 0.73 50.93
C GLY A 88 -25.45 0.75 50.23
N ARG A 89 -24.99 -0.42 49.78
CA ARG A 89 -23.71 -0.57 49.07
C ARG A 89 -23.72 0.13 47.71
N ALA A 90 -24.82 0.06 46.97
CA ALA A 90 -24.94 0.77 45.70
C ALA A 90 -24.86 2.29 45.89
N ALA A 91 -25.50 2.82 46.93
CA ALA A 91 -25.42 4.24 47.26
C ALA A 91 -24.01 4.68 47.67
N GLU A 92 -23.27 3.82 48.39
CA GLU A 92 -21.87 4.07 48.73
C GLU A 92 -20.97 4.11 47.48
N THR A 93 -21.05 3.10 46.62
CA THR A 93 -20.27 3.04 45.37
C THR A 93 -20.57 4.24 44.46
N LEU A 94 -21.83 4.67 44.34
CA LEU A 94 -22.21 5.83 43.54
C LEU A 94 -21.57 7.14 44.06
N ARG A 95 -21.54 7.35 45.39
CA ARG A 95 -20.87 8.52 45.97
C ARG A 95 -19.37 8.52 45.68
N ALA A 96 -18.72 7.37 45.79
CA ALA A 96 -17.30 7.24 45.49
C ALA A 96 -16.97 7.56 44.01
N ILE A 97 -17.83 7.12 43.08
CA ILE A 97 -17.71 7.47 41.65
C ILE A 97 -17.82 8.98 41.45
N ASP A 98 -18.79 9.63 42.07
CA ASP A 98 -19.00 11.07 41.93
C ASP A 98 -17.82 11.89 42.50
N GLU A 99 -17.27 11.47 43.65
CA GLU A 99 -16.08 12.08 44.25
C GLU A 99 -14.87 12.01 43.32
N GLN A 100 -14.61 10.84 42.72
CA GLN A 100 -13.51 10.68 41.77
C GLN A 100 -13.74 11.51 40.50
N ARG A 101 -14.95 11.53 39.94
CA ARG A 101 -15.29 12.34 38.76
C ARG A 101 -15.11 13.83 39.01
N ALA A 102 -15.50 14.33 40.19
CA ALA A 102 -15.27 15.71 40.61
C ALA A 102 -13.76 16.02 40.68
N ALA A 103 -12.97 15.13 41.29
CA ALA A 103 -11.52 15.30 41.38
C ALA A 103 -10.86 15.33 39.98
N PHE A 104 -11.32 14.51 39.03
CA PHE A 104 -10.85 14.56 37.64
C PHE A 104 -11.22 15.88 36.94
N ALA A 105 -12.40 16.45 37.23
CA ALA A 105 -12.83 17.74 36.68
C ALA A 105 -11.96 18.90 37.21
N ASP A 106 -11.67 18.90 38.51
CA ASP A 106 -10.82 19.92 39.15
C ASP A 106 -9.38 19.90 38.61
N ALA A 107 -8.80 18.72 38.40
CA ALA A 107 -7.47 18.61 37.82
C ALA A 107 -7.39 19.14 36.38
N ARG A 108 -8.48 19.07 35.60
CA ARG A 108 -8.53 19.65 34.25
C ARG A 108 -8.56 21.18 34.27
N THR A 109 -9.19 21.79 35.28
CA THR A 109 -9.30 23.25 35.37
C THR A 109 -8.03 23.92 35.92
N GLY A 110 -7.17 23.17 36.64
CA GLY A 110 -5.93 23.66 37.25
C GLY A 110 -4.75 23.93 36.30
N LYS A 111 -4.84 23.64 34.99
CA LYS A 111 -3.75 23.94 34.04
C LYS A 111 -3.86 25.40 33.58
N GLY A 112 -3.02 26.27 34.15
CA GLY A 112 -3.06 27.73 33.95
C GLY A 112 -3.15 28.14 32.48
N ARG A 113 -4.30 28.72 32.09
CA ARG A 113 -4.60 29.24 30.74
C ARG A 113 -3.50 30.13 30.17
N GLY A 114 -2.73 30.81 31.01
CA GLY A 114 -1.56 31.62 30.61
C GLY A 114 -0.41 30.81 30.00
N ARG A 115 -0.16 29.58 30.46
CA ARG A 115 0.87 28.71 29.87
C ARG A 115 0.43 28.20 28.50
N THR A 116 -0.85 27.90 28.34
CA THR A 116 -1.44 27.51 27.05
C THR A 116 -1.39 28.69 26.05
N LEU A 117 -1.75 29.89 26.49
CA LEU A 117 -1.71 31.10 25.65
C LEU A 117 -0.27 31.46 25.24
N ALA A 118 0.71 31.28 26.14
CA ALA A 118 2.12 31.46 25.83
C ALA A 118 2.62 30.45 24.79
N THR A 119 2.20 29.18 24.88
CA THR A 119 2.54 28.17 23.87
C THR A 119 1.93 28.52 22.51
N PHE A 120 0.65 28.91 22.47
CA PHE A 120 0.01 29.35 21.23
C PHE A 120 0.67 30.61 20.65
N GLY A 121 1.01 31.58 21.50
CA GLY A 121 1.76 32.77 21.10
C GLY A 121 3.13 32.43 20.52
N ALA A 122 3.87 31.50 21.14
CA ALA A 122 5.15 31.04 20.63
C ALA A 122 5.04 30.31 19.29
N VAL A 123 4.00 29.47 19.11
CA VAL A 123 3.72 28.78 17.84
C VAL A 123 3.34 29.77 16.75
N ILE A 124 2.48 30.75 17.03
CA ILE A 124 2.11 31.80 16.07
C ILE A 124 3.31 32.64 15.70
N LEU A 125 4.12 33.06 16.68
CA LEU A 125 5.35 33.81 16.42
C LEU A 125 6.32 33.01 15.56
N PHE A 126 6.52 31.72 15.86
CA PHE A 126 7.34 30.83 15.05
C PHE A 126 6.78 30.68 13.63
N ALA A 127 5.46 30.52 13.46
CA ALA A 127 4.81 30.44 12.16
C ALA A 127 4.94 31.73 11.35
N VAL A 128 4.85 32.90 11.99
CA VAL A 128 5.03 34.21 11.35
C VAL A 128 6.48 34.42 10.96
N VAL A 129 7.44 34.09 11.83
CA VAL A 129 8.88 34.19 11.51
C VAL A 129 9.27 33.22 10.40
N ALA A 130 8.79 31.97 10.46
CA ALA A 130 8.97 31.00 9.39
C ALA A 130 8.32 31.48 8.07
N GLY A 131 7.10 32.03 8.13
CA GLY A 131 6.41 32.59 6.97
C GLY A 131 7.12 33.80 6.36
N LEU A 132 7.67 34.69 7.19
CA LEU A 132 8.45 35.85 6.75
C LEU A 132 9.81 35.47 6.16
N LEU A 133 10.49 34.46 6.73
CA LEU A 133 11.71 33.88 6.15
C LEU A 133 11.44 33.19 4.81
N VAL A 134 10.31 32.50 4.68
CA VAL A 134 9.88 31.91 3.41
C VAL A 134 9.55 33.00 2.38
N ALA A 135 8.88 34.08 2.78
CA ALA A 135 8.58 35.19 1.88
C ALA A 135 9.82 35.94 1.41
N SER A 136 10.84 36.11 2.27
CA SER A 136 12.10 36.78 1.91
C SER A 136 13.03 35.91 1.07
N SER A 137 12.90 34.58 1.12
CA SER A 137 13.60 33.65 0.22
C SER A 137 12.92 33.48 -1.15
N LEU A 138 11.75 34.10 -1.36
CA LEU A 138 10.96 34.04 -2.60
C LEU A 138 11.03 35.35 -3.42
N GLY A 139 12.08 36.15 -3.22
CA GLY A 139 12.41 37.29 -4.07
C GLY A 139 12.87 36.84 -5.47
N ALA A 140 12.11 37.24 -6.49
CA ALA A 140 12.32 37.02 -7.93
C ALA A 140 12.26 35.56 -8.43
N ARG A 141 11.03 35.09 -8.71
CA ARG A 141 10.78 33.82 -9.40
C ARG A 141 11.24 33.88 -10.86
N LYS A 142 12.21 33.06 -11.26
CA LYS A 142 12.41 32.67 -12.66
C LYS A 142 11.58 31.42 -12.93
N ALA A 143 10.89 31.40 -14.08
CA ALA A 143 10.05 30.30 -14.50
C ALA A 143 10.88 29.00 -14.64
N GLY A 144 10.52 27.94 -13.90
CA GLY A 144 11.12 26.62 -14.08
C GLY A 144 11.12 25.67 -12.89
N ASP A 145 11.04 26.14 -11.64
CA ASP A 145 11.22 25.23 -10.49
C ASP A 145 9.94 24.51 -10.07
N THR A 146 9.96 23.19 -10.21
CA THR A 146 8.93 22.27 -9.72
C THR A 146 9.00 22.08 -8.20
N ILE A 147 7.83 22.19 -7.58
CA ILE A 147 7.47 21.81 -6.22
C ILE A 147 7.86 20.35 -5.97
N THR A 148 8.97 20.09 -5.27
CA THR A 148 9.11 19.08 -4.21
C THR A 148 10.36 19.41 -3.40
N GLY A 149 10.29 19.21 -2.08
CA GLY A 149 11.25 19.72 -1.10
C GLY A 149 12.71 19.35 -1.35
N GLY A 150 13.58 20.32 -1.08
CA GLY A 150 15.00 20.30 -1.41
C GLY A 150 15.82 19.22 -0.72
N VAL A 151 16.46 18.45 -1.57
CA VAL A 151 17.86 18.05 -1.50
C VAL A 151 18.33 18.16 -2.95
N ASP A 152 19.61 18.41 -3.22
CA ASP A 152 20.21 18.06 -4.52
C ASP A 152 20.13 16.53 -4.67
N THR A 153 18.91 15.97 -4.78
CA THR A 153 18.69 14.59 -5.12
C THR A 153 19.01 14.51 -6.59
N GLN A 154 20.25 14.13 -6.89
CA GLN A 154 20.60 13.45 -8.12
C GLN A 154 19.44 12.50 -8.45
N GLN A 155 18.65 12.83 -9.47
CA GLN A 155 17.52 12.03 -9.88
C GLN A 155 18.03 10.63 -10.22
N THR A 156 17.32 9.59 -9.76
CA THR A 156 17.61 8.22 -10.20
C THR A 156 17.50 8.12 -11.72
N PRO A 157 18.21 7.21 -12.39
CA PRO A 157 18.09 7.01 -13.84
C PRO A 157 16.63 6.86 -14.31
N SER A 158 15.81 6.11 -13.57
CA SER A 158 14.37 5.96 -13.88
C SER A 158 13.58 7.26 -13.71
N GLN A 159 13.90 8.12 -12.74
CA GLN A 159 13.28 9.44 -12.61
C GLN A 159 13.69 10.38 -13.75
N LYS A 160 14.97 10.33 -14.18
CA LYS A 160 15.44 11.06 -15.37
C LYS A 160 14.68 10.58 -16.61
N ALA A 161 14.53 9.26 -16.80
CA ALA A 161 13.76 8.69 -17.91
C ALA A 161 12.31 9.18 -17.90
N GLN A 162 11.66 9.22 -16.74
CA GLN A 162 10.29 9.72 -16.63
C GLN A 162 10.19 11.20 -17.03
N ALA A 163 11.20 12.02 -16.73
CA ALA A 163 11.26 13.40 -17.18
C ALA A 163 11.46 13.51 -18.71
N CYS A 164 12.16 12.56 -19.34
CA CYS A 164 12.30 12.50 -20.80
C CYS A 164 10.97 12.24 -21.52
N VAL A 165 10.02 11.52 -20.91
CA VAL A 165 8.69 11.25 -21.48
C VAL A 165 7.94 12.54 -21.81
N GLN A 166 8.09 13.59 -20.99
CA GLN A 166 7.45 14.90 -21.21
C GLN A 166 8.02 15.65 -22.42
N GLN A 167 9.13 15.18 -22.98
CA GLN A 167 9.80 15.79 -24.13
C GLN A 167 9.56 14.98 -25.42
N MET A 168 8.76 13.91 -25.34
CA MET A 168 8.49 13.07 -26.50
C MET A 168 7.78 13.86 -27.60
N ASP A 169 8.34 13.76 -28.79
CA ASP A 169 7.84 14.40 -29.99
C ASP A 169 8.21 13.49 -31.17
N PRO A 170 7.25 12.78 -31.76
CA PRO A 170 7.49 11.91 -32.91
C PRO A 170 8.07 12.64 -34.12
N GLN A 171 7.73 13.92 -34.33
CA GLN A 171 8.16 14.73 -35.47
C GLN A 171 9.52 15.40 -35.22
N ALA A 172 9.86 15.70 -33.96
CA ALA A 172 11.14 16.26 -33.56
C ALA A 172 11.89 15.35 -32.55
N PRO A 173 12.29 14.13 -32.94
CA PRO A 173 12.68 13.11 -31.98
C PRO A 173 14.09 13.24 -31.42
N SER A 174 14.92 14.12 -31.98
CA SER A 174 16.33 14.26 -31.60
C SER A 174 16.52 14.52 -30.10
N LYS A 175 15.69 15.40 -29.51
CA LYS A 175 15.77 15.78 -28.10
C LYS A 175 15.35 14.64 -27.15
N PRO A 176 14.15 14.02 -27.27
CA PRO A 176 13.78 12.90 -26.41
C PRO A 176 14.69 11.69 -26.59
N ILE A 177 15.14 11.38 -27.82
CA ILE A 177 16.10 10.30 -28.06
C ILE A 177 17.40 10.54 -27.29
N ALA A 178 17.98 11.74 -27.36
CA ALA A 178 19.19 12.06 -26.62
C ALA A 178 18.98 11.97 -25.10
N CYS A 179 17.82 12.41 -24.60
CA CYS A 179 17.45 12.33 -23.19
C CYS A 179 17.42 10.88 -22.70
N PHE A 180 16.70 9.98 -23.41
CA PHE A 180 16.64 8.57 -23.02
C PHE A 180 17.98 7.85 -23.18
N ARG A 181 18.76 8.16 -24.23
CA ARG A 181 20.10 7.58 -24.43
C ARG A 181 21.04 7.95 -23.28
N ALA A 182 21.02 9.19 -22.82
CA ALA A 182 21.82 9.59 -21.65
C ALA A 182 21.45 8.78 -20.39
N VAL A 183 20.17 8.42 -20.21
CA VAL A 183 19.78 7.51 -19.12
C VAL A 183 20.33 6.10 -19.34
N LEU A 184 20.31 5.60 -20.57
CA LEU A 184 20.82 4.26 -20.90
C LEU A 184 22.35 4.17 -20.85
N ASP A 185 23.06 5.29 -21.00
CA ASP A 185 24.50 5.37 -20.78
C ASP A 185 24.84 5.19 -19.29
N ASP A 186 24.02 5.76 -18.40
CA ASP A 186 24.12 5.60 -16.93
C ASP A 186 23.64 4.20 -16.46
N ASP A 187 22.50 3.74 -16.98
CA ASP A 187 21.84 2.48 -16.65
C ASP A 187 21.35 1.75 -17.92
N PRO A 188 22.18 0.88 -18.52
CA PRO A 188 21.87 0.20 -19.79
C PRO A 188 20.66 -0.75 -19.75
N LYS A 189 20.18 -1.09 -18.55
CA LYS A 189 19.02 -1.96 -18.33
C LYS A 189 17.81 -1.19 -17.84
N ASN A 190 17.87 0.14 -17.78
CA ASN A 190 16.78 0.96 -17.27
C ASN A 190 15.48 0.68 -18.04
N VAL A 191 14.53 0.01 -17.38
CA VAL A 191 13.31 -0.45 -18.05
C VAL A 191 12.47 0.73 -18.56
N VAL A 192 12.43 1.84 -17.82
CA VAL A 192 11.66 3.03 -18.20
C VAL A 192 12.25 3.65 -19.47
N ALA A 193 13.57 3.89 -19.50
CA ALA A 193 14.21 4.45 -20.68
C ALA A 193 14.12 3.53 -21.90
N LEU A 194 14.34 2.21 -21.75
CA LEU A 194 14.20 1.26 -22.86
C LEU A 194 12.77 1.27 -23.42
N THR A 195 11.76 1.25 -22.56
CA THR A 195 10.34 1.19 -22.94
C THR A 195 9.87 2.45 -23.67
N TRP A 196 10.20 3.63 -23.13
CA TRP A 196 9.73 4.88 -23.72
C TRP A 196 10.57 5.31 -24.93
N LEU A 197 11.86 4.97 -24.97
CA LEU A 197 12.67 5.15 -26.18
C LEU A 197 12.18 4.25 -27.31
N SER A 198 11.87 2.96 -27.04
CA SER A 198 11.31 2.10 -28.09
C SER A 198 10.04 2.70 -28.69
N TRP A 199 9.15 3.22 -27.84
CA TRP A 199 7.92 3.85 -28.30
C TRP A 199 8.15 5.16 -29.06
N GLN A 200 9.10 5.99 -28.62
CA GLN A 200 9.51 7.20 -29.35
C GLN A 200 10.02 6.86 -30.76
N LEU A 201 10.87 5.85 -30.90
CA LEU A 201 11.40 5.43 -32.20
C LEU A 201 10.29 4.88 -33.10
N GLU A 202 9.40 4.05 -32.55
CA GLU A 202 8.25 3.49 -33.27
C GLU A 202 7.33 4.60 -33.81
N LEU A 203 7.02 5.61 -33.00
CA LEU A 203 6.19 6.74 -33.44
C LEU A 203 6.92 7.63 -34.47
N SER A 204 8.23 7.77 -34.36
CA SER A 204 9.02 8.59 -35.29
C SER A 204 9.18 7.96 -36.67
N ALA A 205 9.05 6.64 -36.79
CA ALA A 205 9.09 5.93 -38.05
C ALA A 205 8.05 6.46 -39.06
N ASP A 206 6.91 6.95 -38.58
CA ASP A 206 5.82 7.50 -39.41
C ASP A 206 6.19 8.84 -40.10
N TYR A 207 7.27 9.49 -39.68
CA TYR A 207 7.66 10.84 -40.12
C TYR A 207 8.97 10.88 -40.92
N VAL A 208 9.53 9.72 -41.25
CA VAL A 208 10.79 9.60 -41.99
C VAL A 208 10.63 8.72 -43.25
N PRO A 209 11.55 8.81 -44.23
CA PRO A 209 11.52 7.91 -45.39
C PRO A 209 11.59 6.44 -45.00
N ALA A 210 10.96 5.57 -45.79
CA ALA A 210 10.79 4.14 -45.48
C ALA A 210 12.09 3.41 -45.10
N ALA A 211 13.21 3.73 -45.76
CA ALA A 211 14.50 3.13 -45.41
C ALA A 211 14.95 3.45 -43.98
N GLN A 212 14.75 4.69 -43.53
CA GLN A 212 15.04 5.11 -42.16
C GLN A 212 13.99 4.59 -41.18
N ALA A 213 12.72 4.51 -41.61
CA ALA A 213 11.64 3.97 -40.79
C ALA A 213 11.92 2.53 -40.35
N ALA A 214 12.40 1.68 -41.27
CA ALA A 214 12.77 0.30 -40.97
C ALA A 214 13.86 0.21 -39.89
N GLU A 215 14.90 1.04 -39.98
CA GLU A 215 15.97 1.08 -38.96
C GLU A 215 15.44 1.51 -37.57
N LEU A 216 14.53 2.49 -37.54
CA LEU A 216 13.90 2.93 -36.29
C LEU A 216 13.01 1.84 -35.69
N GLN A 217 12.25 1.13 -36.52
CA GLN A 217 11.37 0.04 -36.13
C GLN A 217 12.16 -1.16 -35.58
N ASP A 218 13.25 -1.56 -36.24
CA ASP A 218 14.14 -2.62 -35.77
C ASP A 218 14.76 -2.25 -34.41
N ALA A 219 15.21 -1.00 -34.26
CA ALA A 219 15.74 -0.50 -33.00
C ALA A 219 14.66 -0.48 -31.91
N ALA A 220 13.43 -0.06 -32.22
CA ALA A 220 12.29 -0.08 -31.30
C ALA A 220 11.98 -1.50 -30.81
N GLY A 221 11.89 -2.46 -31.75
CA GLY A 221 11.66 -3.88 -31.44
C GLY A 221 12.73 -4.46 -30.51
N SER A 222 14.00 -4.20 -30.80
CA SER A 222 15.12 -4.64 -29.94
C SER A 222 15.06 -4.03 -28.54
N MET A 223 14.73 -2.73 -28.43
CA MET A 223 14.67 -2.05 -27.14
C MET A 223 13.50 -2.53 -26.27
N VAL A 224 12.31 -2.77 -26.84
CA VAL A 224 11.17 -3.25 -26.07
C VAL A 224 11.38 -4.68 -25.55
N GLU A 225 12.05 -5.54 -26.32
CA GLU A 225 12.45 -6.89 -25.87
C GLU A 225 13.47 -6.84 -24.72
N ARG A 226 14.43 -5.92 -24.80
CA ARG A 226 15.36 -5.66 -23.70
C ARG A 226 14.62 -5.15 -22.46
N ALA A 227 13.63 -4.28 -22.61
CA ALA A 227 12.83 -3.78 -21.49
C ALA A 227 12.09 -4.92 -20.77
N VAL A 228 11.39 -5.77 -21.53
CA VAL A 228 10.69 -6.95 -20.98
C VAL A 228 11.66 -7.95 -20.34
N THR A 229 12.87 -8.09 -20.88
CA THR A 229 13.91 -8.94 -20.30
C THR A 229 14.46 -8.37 -19.00
N SER A 230 14.69 -7.05 -18.94
CA SER A 230 15.21 -6.37 -17.75
C SER A 230 14.22 -6.39 -16.59
N ASP A 231 12.94 -6.13 -16.87
CA ASP A 231 11.87 -6.23 -15.87
C ASP A 231 10.62 -6.86 -16.51
N PRO A 232 10.42 -8.18 -16.29
CA PRO A 232 9.23 -8.87 -16.76
C PRO A 232 7.94 -8.39 -16.08
N GLY A 233 7.96 -7.57 -15.04
CA GLY A 233 6.76 -7.02 -14.41
C GLY A 233 6.28 -5.70 -15.03
N TYR A 234 7.12 -5.02 -15.83
CA TYR A 234 6.80 -3.67 -16.28
C TYR A 234 5.68 -3.66 -17.33
N SER A 235 4.54 -3.09 -16.95
CA SER A 235 3.30 -3.19 -17.74
C SER A 235 3.39 -2.47 -19.09
N TYR A 236 4.01 -1.29 -19.15
CA TYR A 236 4.16 -0.54 -20.39
C TYR A 236 5.06 -1.24 -21.41
N ALA A 237 6.16 -1.88 -20.98
CA ALA A 237 7.03 -2.64 -21.89
C ALA A 237 6.25 -3.76 -22.60
N ARG A 238 5.42 -4.49 -21.85
CA ARG A 238 4.57 -5.56 -22.39
C ARG A 238 3.50 -5.04 -23.33
N ALA A 239 2.83 -3.94 -22.95
CA ALA A 239 1.82 -3.32 -23.80
C ALA A 239 2.42 -2.84 -25.12
N PHE A 240 3.53 -2.09 -25.08
CA PHE A 240 4.22 -1.65 -26.30
C PHE A 240 4.77 -2.81 -27.11
N ARG A 241 5.25 -3.90 -26.50
CA ARG A 241 5.68 -5.10 -27.23
C ARG A 241 4.54 -5.67 -28.09
N ALA A 242 3.34 -5.77 -27.53
CA ALA A 242 2.17 -6.25 -28.27
C ALA A 242 1.76 -5.27 -29.39
N ILE A 243 1.75 -3.97 -29.11
CA ILE A 243 1.39 -2.93 -30.09
C ILE A 243 2.42 -2.87 -31.23
N ILE A 244 3.72 -2.92 -30.93
CA ILE A 244 4.80 -2.90 -31.92
C ILE A 244 4.70 -4.14 -32.83
N ALA A 245 4.53 -5.33 -32.24
CA ALA A 245 4.31 -6.55 -33.03
C ALA A 245 3.10 -6.39 -33.98
N PHE A 246 1.99 -5.84 -33.50
CA PHE A 246 0.83 -5.57 -34.36
C PHE A 246 1.16 -4.59 -35.50
N ARG A 247 1.80 -3.46 -35.19
CA ARG A 247 2.21 -2.43 -36.18
C ARG A 247 3.13 -3.01 -37.25
N HIS A 248 3.95 -4.00 -36.90
CA HIS A 248 4.88 -4.66 -37.82
C HIS A 248 4.25 -5.85 -38.57
N GLY A 249 2.94 -6.04 -38.48
CA GLY A 249 2.21 -7.11 -39.18
C GLY A 249 2.33 -8.49 -38.51
N GLN A 250 2.95 -8.57 -37.33
CA GLN A 250 3.16 -9.80 -36.58
C GLN A 250 1.94 -10.15 -35.71
N TYR A 251 0.77 -10.31 -36.34
CA TYR A 251 -0.51 -10.38 -35.62
C TYR A 251 -0.63 -11.58 -34.67
N ALA A 252 -0.08 -12.74 -35.05
CA ALA A 252 -0.08 -13.92 -34.19
C ALA A 252 0.77 -13.72 -32.93
N GLU A 253 1.91 -13.05 -33.07
CA GLU A 253 2.80 -12.70 -31.97
C GLU A 253 2.20 -11.61 -31.09
N ALA A 254 1.59 -10.58 -31.69
CA ALA A 254 0.84 -9.56 -30.98
C ALA A 254 -0.26 -10.18 -30.09
N LYS A 255 -1.03 -11.15 -30.61
CA LYS A 255 -2.06 -11.88 -29.84
C LYS A 255 -1.46 -12.63 -28.65
N ARG A 256 -0.32 -13.31 -28.86
CA ARG A 256 0.40 -14.02 -27.79
C ARG A 256 0.94 -13.05 -26.74
N TYR A 257 1.53 -11.93 -27.15
CA TYR A 257 2.06 -10.92 -26.24
C TYR A 257 0.96 -10.23 -25.45
N LEU A 258 -0.19 -9.97 -26.06
CA LEU A 258 -1.36 -9.42 -25.37
C LEU A 258 -1.91 -10.38 -24.31
N ALA A 259 -1.94 -11.68 -24.60
CA ALA A 259 -2.30 -12.69 -23.61
C ALA A 259 -1.32 -12.74 -22.43
N ASP A 260 0.00 -12.71 -22.70
CA ASP A 260 1.03 -12.66 -21.63
C ASP A 260 0.98 -11.34 -20.84
N PHE A 261 0.67 -10.22 -21.49
CA PHE A 261 0.45 -8.93 -20.81
C PHE A 261 -0.67 -9.06 -19.75
N ARG A 262 -1.84 -9.58 -20.13
CA ARG A 262 -2.98 -9.74 -19.23
C ARG A 262 -2.75 -10.76 -18.12
N ALA A 263 -2.06 -11.86 -18.42
CA ALA A 263 -1.75 -12.90 -17.44
C ALA A 263 -0.92 -12.37 -16.26
N ARG A 264 -0.26 -11.22 -16.41
CA ARG A 264 0.62 -10.64 -15.40
C ARG A 264 0.05 -9.45 -14.64
N LYS A 265 -1.27 -9.31 -14.62
CA LYS A 265 -1.98 -8.29 -13.83
C LYS A 265 -1.46 -6.88 -14.13
N PRO A 266 -1.64 -6.38 -15.37
CA PRO A 266 -1.10 -5.11 -15.79
C PRO A 266 -1.68 -3.94 -15.00
N SER A 267 -0.96 -2.81 -14.98
CA SER A 267 -1.47 -1.56 -14.40
C SER A 267 -2.68 -1.05 -15.18
N SER A 268 -3.56 -0.29 -14.51
CA SER A 268 -4.76 0.31 -15.11
C SER A 268 -4.43 1.20 -16.30
N GLU A 269 -3.32 1.94 -16.23
CA GLU A 269 -2.91 2.86 -17.30
C GLU A 269 -2.42 2.11 -18.53
N ALA A 270 -1.71 1.00 -18.35
CA ALA A 270 -1.26 0.17 -19.46
C ALA A 270 -2.45 -0.56 -20.12
N GLU A 271 -3.44 -1.01 -19.35
CA GLU A 271 -4.68 -1.58 -19.92
C GLU A 271 -5.50 -0.51 -20.67
N ALA A 272 -5.54 0.72 -20.14
CA ALA A 272 -6.19 1.84 -20.81
C ALA A 272 -5.54 2.15 -22.17
N LEU A 273 -4.21 2.03 -22.29
CA LEU A 273 -3.51 2.16 -23.56
C LEU A 273 -3.96 1.07 -24.56
N ILE A 274 -4.00 -0.20 -24.15
CA ILE A 274 -4.48 -1.30 -25.01
C ILE A 274 -5.91 -1.05 -25.49
N THR A 275 -6.77 -0.58 -24.57
CA THR A 275 -8.18 -0.26 -24.86
C THR A 275 -8.30 0.92 -25.82
N GLN A 276 -7.53 2.00 -25.61
CA GLN A 276 -7.51 3.17 -26.48
C GLN A 276 -7.08 2.81 -27.91
N PHE A 277 -6.13 1.88 -28.04
CA PHE A 277 -5.69 1.36 -29.32
C PHE A 277 -6.67 0.33 -29.92
N ASP A 278 -7.71 -0.12 -29.20
CA ASP A 278 -8.56 -1.24 -29.62
C ASP A 278 -7.75 -2.45 -30.12
N LEU A 279 -6.68 -2.80 -29.39
CA LEU A 279 -5.69 -3.75 -29.93
C LEU A 279 -6.30 -5.14 -30.17
N ASP A 280 -7.21 -5.62 -29.32
CA ASP A 280 -7.91 -6.90 -29.52
C ASP A 280 -8.72 -6.90 -30.82
N GLY A 281 -9.55 -5.88 -31.03
CA GLY A 281 -10.40 -5.76 -32.21
C GLY A 281 -9.57 -5.68 -33.48
N GLN A 282 -8.48 -4.91 -33.45
CA GLN A 282 -7.56 -4.80 -34.56
C GLN A 282 -6.82 -6.12 -34.87
N ILE A 283 -6.33 -6.83 -33.85
CA ILE A 283 -5.68 -8.14 -34.01
C ILE A 283 -6.66 -9.17 -34.59
N ASP A 284 -7.87 -9.26 -34.05
CA ASP A 284 -8.86 -10.24 -34.50
C ASP A 284 -9.29 -9.96 -35.94
N THR A 285 -9.48 -8.69 -36.30
CA THR A 285 -9.77 -8.26 -37.68
C THR A 285 -8.63 -8.63 -38.63
N ALA A 286 -7.38 -8.34 -38.26
CA ALA A 286 -6.21 -8.62 -39.09
C ALA A 286 -6.01 -10.14 -39.31
N LEU A 287 -6.19 -10.95 -38.26
CA LEU A 287 -6.09 -12.40 -38.35
C LEU A 287 -7.22 -13.03 -39.19
N ALA A 288 -8.44 -12.49 -39.09
CA ALA A 288 -9.55 -12.91 -39.94
C ALA A 288 -9.30 -12.55 -41.42
N GLY A 289 -8.77 -11.35 -41.69
CA GLY A 289 -8.43 -10.89 -43.03
C GLY A 289 -7.25 -11.66 -43.66
N GLY A 290 -6.25 -12.06 -42.87
CA GLY A 290 -5.12 -12.90 -43.33
C GLY A 290 -5.51 -14.32 -43.76
N GLY A 291 -6.70 -14.79 -43.35
CA GLY A 291 -7.28 -16.06 -43.81
C GLY A 291 -7.89 -16.00 -45.22
N THR A 292 -8.10 -14.81 -45.78
CA THR A 292 -8.54 -14.64 -47.18
C THR A 292 -7.36 -14.63 -48.14
N THR A 293 -6.57 -15.70 -48.15
CA THR A 293 -5.93 -16.08 -49.41
C THR A 293 -7.07 -16.44 -50.35
N THR A 294 -7.32 -15.59 -51.34
CA THR A 294 -8.28 -15.87 -52.41
C THR A 294 -7.88 -17.19 -53.05
N THR A 295 -8.53 -18.27 -52.62
CA THR A 295 -8.67 -19.47 -53.42
C THR A 295 -9.52 -19.04 -54.59
N VAL A 296 -8.90 -18.71 -55.71
CA VAL A 296 -9.58 -18.62 -57.00
C VAL A 296 -10.17 -20.01 -57.26
N PRO A 297 -11.50 -20.19 -57.27
CA PRO A 297 -12.08 -21.44 -57.71
C PRO A 297 -11.93 -21.48 -59.24
N GLY A 298 -11.23 -22.51 -59.71
CA GLY A 298 -10.90 -22.84 -61.09
C GLY A 298 -11.63 -22.10 -62.21
N ALA A 299 -10.84 -21.49 -63.10
CA ALA A 299 -11.11 -21.53 -64.52
C ALA A 299 -10.05 -22.43 -65.16
N THR A 300 -10.45 -23.66 -65.43
CA THR A 300 -9.77 -24.65 -66.26
C THR A 300 -9.45 -24.02 -67.62
N THR A 301 -8.17 -23.93 -68.00
CA THR A 301 -7.79 -23.94 -69.43
C THR A 301 -6.42 -24.59 -69.56
N SER A 302 -6.49 -25.84 -70.00
CA SER A 302 -5.40 -26.66 -70.50
C SER A 302 -4.82 -26.11 -71.82
N VAL A 303 -3.63 -26.60 -72.20
CA VAL A 303 -3.05 -26.71 -73.58
C VAL A 303 -1.95 -25.67 -73.95
N PRO A 304 -0.81 -26.05 -74.57
CA PRO A 304 0.34 -26.75 -73.98
C PRO A 304 1.69 -26.02 -74.24
N LEU A 305 2.78 -26.60 -73.73
CA LEU A 305 4.16 -26.22 -74.08
C LEU A 305 4.43 -26.35 -75.60
N GLY A 306 4.86 -25.25 -76.23
CA GLY A 306 5.55 -25.24 -77.51
C GLY A 306 7.02 -24.84 -77.31
N PRO A 307 7.99 -25.43 -78.02
CA PRO A 307 9.40 -25.12 -77.85
C PRO A 307 9.75 -23.76 -78.46
N VAL A 308 10.50 -22.96 -77.70
CA VAL A 308 11.11 -21.72 -78.18
C VAL A 308 12.29 -22.09 -79.09
N THR A 309 12.11 -21.97 -80.40
CA THR A 309 13.21 -21.88 -81.37
C THR A 309 13.69 -20.43 -81.43
N THR A 310 14.92 -20.19 -80.96
CA THR A 310 15.66 -18.96 -81.22
C THR A 310 16.08 -18.93 -82.69
N THR A 311 15.48 -18.03 -83.48
CA THR A 311 15.93 -17.73 -84.84
C THR A 311 16.84 -16.50 -84.81
N THR A 312 18.13 -16.78 -84.98
CA THR A 312 19.14 -15.85 -85.49
C THR A 312 18.81 -15.47 -86.94
N THR A 313 18.81 -14.18 -87.27
CA THR A 313 18.95 -13.71 -88.67
C THR A 313 19.75 -12.39 -88.70
N PRO A 314 20.64 -12.19 -89.70
CA PRO A 314 21.71 -11.20 -89.69
C PRO A 314 21.39 -9.93 -90.50
N GLY A 315 22.22 -8.91 -90.31
CA GLY A 315 22.29 -7.68 -91.10
C GLY A 315 23.32 -6.73 -90.51
#